data_AF-A0A554K0A7-F1
#
_entry.id   AF-A0A554K0A7-F1
#
_cell.length_a   1.000
_cell.length_b   1.000
_cell.length_c   1.000
_cell.angle_alpha   90.00
_cell.angle_beta   90.00
_cell.angle_gamma   90.00
#
_symmetry.space_group_name_H-M   'P 1'
#
loop_
_entity.id
_entity.type
_entity.pdbx_description
1 polymer ?
#
loop_
_entity_poly.entity_id
_entity_poly.type
_entity_poly.pdbx_seq_one_letter_code
_entity_poly.pdbx_strand_id
1 'polypeptide(L)'
;MHESTPPLLIELTRKQYAALLKAVYLGNWIANAYRDGGPLDPLAEEYEEILHFVFSQAPRFGLEKYASREPGTGDAYHPTRLFEEGTDVRKILDAYDDVMFWDEL
;
A
#
# COMPACT_ATOMS: atom_id res chain seq x y z
N MET A 1 -26.76 16.42 12.41
CA MET A 1 -25.78 15.98 13.41
C MET A 1 -25.19 14.68 12.89
N HIS A 2 -24.01 14.73 12.27
CA HIS A 2 -23.27 13.50 11.98
C HIS A 2 -22.58 13.12 13.29
N GLU A 3 -23.05 12.05 13.94
CA GLU A 3 -22.26 11.40 14.98
C GLU A 3 -20.98 10.91 14.30
N SER A 4 -19.86 11.57 14.60
CA SER A 4 -18.55 11.05 14.24
C SER A 4 -18.31 9.80 15.07
N THR A 5 -18.37 8.63 14.44
CA THR A 5 -17.91 7.38 15.03
C THR A 5 -16.55 7.61 15.70
N PRO A 6 -16.38 7.27 16.98
CA PRO A 6 -15.10 7.49 17.66
C PRO A 6 -14.00 6.73 16.92
N PRO A 7 -12.77 7.27 16.86
CA PRO A 7 -11.67 6.62 16.17
C PRO A 7 -11.43 5.23 16.78
N LEU A 8 -11.33 4.22 15.92
CA LEU A 8 -11.01 2.85 16.32
C LEU A 8 -9.51 2.73 16.58
N LEU A 9 -9.14 2.23 17.75
CA LEU A 9 -7.76 1.86 18.05
C LEU A 9 -7.53 0.38 17.67
N ILE A 10 -6.54 0.12 16.83
CA ILE A 10 -6.11 -1.24 16.48
C ILE A 10 -4.69 -1.44 17.02
N GLU A 11 -4.54 -2.34 17.98
CA GLU A 11 -3.23 -2.73 18.51
C GLU A 11 -2.63 -3.85 17.65
N LEU A 12 -1.41 -3.63 17.17
CA LEU A 12 -0.71 -4.58 16.30
C LEU A 12 0.66 -4.90 16.90
N THR A 13 1.06 -6.15 16.79
CA THR A 13 2.48 -6.52 16.95
C THR A 13 3.26 -6.07 15.72
N ARG A 14 4.59 -5.94 15.85
CA ARG A 14 5.48 -5.68 14.71
C ARG A 14 5.28 -6.65 13.54
N LYS A 15 5.00 -7.93 13.84
CA LYS A 15 4.74 -8.96 12.81
C LYS A 15 3.42 -8.72 12.09
N GLN A 16 2.34 -8.41 12.81
CA GLN A 16 1.05 -8.09 12.22
C GLN A 16 1.11 -6.81 11.40
N TYR A 17 1.85 -5.82 11.87
CA TYR A 17 2.05 -4.57 11.14
C TYR A 17 2.83 -4.77 9.84
N ALA A 18 3.89 -5.60 9.86
CA ALA A 18 4.60 -5.96 8.63
C ALA A 18 3.68 -6.69 7.63
N ALA A 19 2.74 -7.51 8.10
CA ALA A 19 1.74 -8.13 7.24
C ALA A 19 0.72 -7.10 6.71
N LEU A 20 0.34 -6.12 7.53
CA LEU A 20 -0.55 -5.03 7.12
C LEU A 20 0.07 -4.19 5.99
N LEU A 21 1.36 -3.85 6.07
CA LEU A 21 2.07 -3.14 4.99
C LEU A 21 1.95 -3.88 3.65
N LYS A 22 2.10 -5.22 3.66
CA LYS A 22 1.91 -6.05 2.46
C LYS A 22 0.48 -6.03 1.98
N ALA A 23 -0.49 -6.18 2.88
CA ALA A 23 -1.91 -6.21 2.54
C ALA A 23 -2.37 -4.90 1.88
N VAL A 24 -2.00 -3.75 2.45
CA VAL A 24 -2.38 -2.44 1.87
C VAL A 24 -1.65 -2.15 0.57
N TYR A 25 -0.38 -2.56 0.43
CA TYR A 25 0.34 -2.44 -0.83
C TYR A 25 -0.30 -3.27 -1.96
N LEU A 26 -0.59 -4.55 -1.69
CA LEU A 26 -1.25 -5.43 -2.65
C LEU A 26 -2.66 -4.96 -2.99
N GLY A 27 -3.42 -4.49 -1.99
CA GLY A 27 -4.76 -3.93 -2.23
C GLY A 27 -4.73 -2.67 -3.09
N ASN A 28 -3.79 -1.76 -2.81
CA ASN A 28 -3.59 -0.57 -3.64
C ASN A 28 -3.19 -0.95 -5.07
N TRP A 29 -2.26 -1.88 -5.22
CA TRP A 29 -1.83 -2.36 -6.53
C TRP A 29 -3.01 -2.94 -7.32
N ILE A 30 -3.83 -3.82 -6.72
CA ILE A 30 -5.00 -4.40 -7.40
C ILE A 30 -6.00 -3.31 -7.83
N ALA A 31 -6.23 -2.30 -6.99
CA ALA A 31 -7.16 -1.21 -7.30
C ALA A 31 -6.68 -0.28 -8.43
N ASN A 32 -5.36 -0.13 -8.56
CA ASN A 32 -4.73 0.91 -9.37
C ASN A 32 -3.90 0.41 -10.55
N ALA A 33 -3.57 -0.88 -10.66
CA ALA A 33 -2.63 -1.41 -11.66
C ALA A 33 -3.05 -1.21 -13.12
N TYR A 34 -4.36 -1.07 -13.37
CA TYR A 34 -4.92 -0.84 -14.71
C TYR A 34 -5.19 0.64 -15.00
N ARG A 35 -4.87 1.55 -14.05
CA ARG A 35 -5.14 2.99 -14.15
C ARG A 35 -3.88 3.74 -14.55
N ASP A 36 -4.01 4.80 -15.34
CA ASP A 36 -2.85 5.59 -15.78
C ASP A 36 -2.42 6.70 -14.81
N GLY A 37 -3.27 7.02 -13.82
CA GLY A 37 -3.01 8.05 -12.82
C GLY A 37 -3.12 9.48 -13.35
N GLY A 38 -3.60 9.65 -14.57
CA GLY A 38 -3.80 10.93 -15.24
C GLY A 38 -5.16 11.56 -14.91
N PRO A 39 -5.42 12.78 -15.41
CA PRO A 39 -6.66 13.50 -15.15
C PRO A 39 -7.93 12.79 -15.66
N LEU A 40 -7.78 11.91 -16.65
CA LEU A 40 -8.88 11.17 -17.28
C LEU A 40 -9.09 9.79 -16.66
N ASP A 41 -8.07 9.23 -16.00
CA ASP A 41 -8.14 7.95 -15.29
C ASP A 41 -7.28 7.99 -14.02
N PRO A 42 -7.73 8.78 -13.02
CA PRO A 42 -6.96 8.97 -11.80
C PRO A 42 -6.86 7.68 -11.00
N LEU A 43 -5.83 7.60 -10.17
CA LEU A 43 -5.71 6.55 -9.16
C LEU A 43 -6.92 6.61 -8.21
N ALA A 44 -7.34 5.46 -7.69
CA ALA A 44 -8.35 5.39 -6.66
C ALA A 44 -7.78 5.97 -5.35
N GLU A 45 -8.16 7.21 -5.04
CA GLU A 45 -7.59 7.99 -3.94
C GLU A 45 -7.72 7.29 -2.58
N GLU A 46 -8.84 6.61 -2.32
CA GLU A 46 -9.07 5.91 -1.03
C GLU A 46 -8.00 4.84 -0.73
N TYR A 47 -7.47 4.19 -1.76
CA TYR A 47 -6.42 3.18 -1.62
C TYR A 47 -5.02 3.80 -1.48
N GLU A 48 -4.75 4.89 -2.21
CA GLU A 48 -3.50 5.65 -2.07
C GLU A 48 -3.40 6.27 -0.66
N GLU A 49 -4.49 6.88 -0.17
CA GLU A 49 -4.55 7.53 1.14
C GLU A 49 -4.29 6.53 2.28
N ILE A 50 -4.95 5.37 2.26
CA ILE A 50 -4.73 4.36 3.31
C ILE A 50 -3.33 3.76 3.23
N LEU A 51 -2.78 3.57 2.02
CA LEU A 51 -1.41 3.13 1.84
C LEU A 51 -0.44 4.15 2.44
N HIS A 52 -0.54 5.43 2.07
CA HIS A 52 0.32 6.48 2.62
C HIS A 52 0.20 6.59 4.13
N PHE A 53 -1.03 6.58 4.65
CA PHE A 53 -1.27 6.62 6.08
C PHE A 53 -0.61 5.46 6.80
N VAL A 54 -0.82 4.22 6.35
CA VAL A 54 -0.23 3.05 6.98
C VAL A 54 1.29 3.11 6.85
N PHE A 55 1.88 3.33 5.68
CA PHE A 55 3.35 3.40 5.54
C PHE A 55 3.98 4.51 6.39
N SER A 56 3.29 5.62 6.62
CA SER A 56 3.76 6.70 7.52
C SER A 56 4.00 6.26 8.96
N GLN A 57 3.34 5.19 9.41
CA GLN A 57 3.46 4.67 10.78
C GLN A 57 4.59 3.64 10.93
N ALA A 58 5.27 3.25 9.83
CA ALA A 58 6.30 2.20 9.84
C ALA A 58 7.46 2.44 10.83
N PRO A 59 7.94 3.69 11.06
CA PRO A 59 8.97 3.95 12.06
C PRO A 59 8.57 3.56 13.49
N ARG A 60 7.27 3.60 13.83
CA ARG A 60 6.78 3.19 15.17
C ARG A 60 7.00 1.70 15.46
N PHE A 61 7.21 0.91 14.41
CA PHE A 61 7.45 -0.52 14.49
C PHE A 61 8.90 -0.92 14.13
N GLY A 62 9.81 0.05 13.96
CA GLY A 62 11.19 -0.21 13.52
C GLY A 62 11.23 -0.81 12.10
N LEU A 63 10.38 -0.29 11.23
CA LEU A 63 10.21 -0.70 9.83
C LEU A 63 10.37 0.48 8.86
N GLU A 64 10.98 1.58 9.30
CA GLU A 64 11.24 2.78 8.51
C GLU A 64 11.97 2.50 7.19
N LYS A 65 12.81 1.46 7.14
CA LYS A 65 13.49 1.02 5.91
C LYS A 65 12.53 0.61 4.78
N TYR A 66 11.26 0.34 5.09
CA TYR A 66 10.22 -0.02 4.13
C TYR A 66 9.37 1.15 3.67
N ALA A 67 9.55 2.35 4.22
CA ALA A 67 8.76 3.51 3.88
C ALA A 67 9.66 4.71 3.55
N SER A 68 9.48 5.32 2.37
CA SER A 68 10.18 6.55 1.96
C SER A 68 9.19 7.67 1.72
N ARG A 69 9.64 8.90 1.97
CA ARG A 69 8.94 10.10 1.47
C ARG A 69 9.59 10.55 0.18
N GLU A 70 8.79 10.86 -0.83
CA GLU A 70 9.29 11.46 -2.05
C GLU A 70 9.21 13.00 -1.93
N PRO A 71 10.34 13.71 -2.08
CA PRO A 71 10.31 15.18 -2.07
C PRO A 71 9.44 15.71 -3.20
N GLY A 72 8.45 16.54 -2.86
CA GLY A 72 7.57 17.19 -3.84
C GLY A 72 6.21 16.52 -4.06
N THR A 73 5.93 15.35 -3.47
CA THR A 73 4.62 14.68 -3.52
C THR A 73 3.74 14.97 -2.30
N GLY A 74 3.96 16.11 -1.63
CA GLY A 74 3.22 16.46 -0.41
C GLY A 74 3.62 15.64 0.82
N ASP A 75 4.85 15.12 0.86
CA ASP A 75 5.39 14.29 1.95
C ASP A 75 4.69 12.94 2.16
N ALA A 76 3.99 12.45 1.14
CA ALA A 76 3.38 11.13 1.12
C ALA A 76 4.41 10.01 1.34
N TYR A 77 4.00 8.95 2.03
CA TYR A 77 4.85 7.79 2.28
C TYR A 77 4.57 6.68 1.28
N HIS A 78 5.63 6.19 0.65
CA HIS A 78 5.59 5.14 -0.36
C HIS A 78 6.40 3.94 0.09
N PRO A 79 6.06 2.72 -0.39
CA PRO A 79 6.91 1.55 -0.24
C PRO A 79 8.29 1.82 -0.84
N THR A 80 9.34 1.45 -0.11
CA THR A 80 10.70 1.50 -0.68
C THR A 80 10.93 0.32 -1.61
N ARG A 81 11.91 0.43 -2.50
CA ARG A 81 12.40 -0.72 -3.26
C ARG A 81 12.80 -1.91 -2.37
N LEU A 82 13.35 -1.64 -1.18
CA LEU A 82 13.68 -2.69 -0.21
C LEU A 82 12.43 -3.43 0.30
N PHE A 83 11.29 -2.74 0.40
CA PHE A 83 10.01 -3.40 0.70
C PHE A 83 9.55 -4.26 -0.47
N GLU A 84 9.54 -3.71 -1.68
CA GLU A 84 9.04 -4.40 -2.88
C GLU A 84 9.85 -5.66 -3.21
N GLU A 85 11.19 -5.54 -3.20
CA GLU A 85 12.11 -6.63 -3.56
C GLU A 85 12.52 -7.49 -2.37
N GLY A 86 12.52 -6.92 -1.16
CA GLY A 86 12.95 -7.61 0.06
C GLY A 86 11.84 -8.35 0.79
N THR A 87 10.61 -8.32 0.28
CA THR A 87 9.49 -9.10 0.77
C THR A 87 8.96 -10.06 -0.31
N ASP A 88 7.84 -10.73 -0.05
CA ASP A 88 7.17 -11.64 -0.98
C ASP A 88 6.14 -10.94 -1.88
N VAL A 89 5.90 -9.64 -1.71
CA VAL A 89 4.84 -8.93 -2.45
C VAL A 89 5.06 -9.00 -3.95
N ARG A 90 6.29 -8.84 -4.45
CA ARG A 90 6.59 -8.94 -5.87
C ARG A 90 6.26 -10.33 -6.43
N LYS A 91 6.60 -11.38 -5.69
CA LYS A 91 6.29 -12.76 -6.10
C LYS A 91 4.79 -13.04 -6.14
N ILE A 92 4.02 -12.43 -5.22
CA ILE A 92 2.57 -12.54 -5.19
C ILE A 92 1.97 -11.84 -6.41
N LEU A 93 2.44 -10.62 -6.72
CA LEU A 93 2.01 -9.87 -7.90
C LEU A 93 2.35 -10.59 -9.20
N ASP A 94 3.58 -11.05 -9.37
CA ASP A 94 4.00 -11.79 -10.56
C ASP A 94 3.13 -13.05 -10.77
N ALA A 95 2.83 -13.79 -9.70
CA ALA A 95 1.96 -14.98 -9.78
C ALA A 95 0.50 -14.62 -10.10
N TYR A 96 0.00 -13.49 -9.60
CA TYR A 96 -1.34 -12.99 -9.93
C TYR A 96 -1.42 -12.59 -11.41
N ASP A 97 -0.44 -11.82 -11.89
CA ASP A 97 -0.34 -11.38 -13.29
C ASP A 97 -0.26 -12.57 -14.25
N ASP A 98 0.56 -13.58 -13.91
CA ASP A 98 0.66 -14.81 -14.70
C ASP A 98 -0.70 -15.51 -14.80
N VAL A 99 -1.40 -15.73 -13.67
CA VAL A 99 -2.70 -16.39 -13.67
C VAL A 99 -3.73 -15.59 -14.48
N MET A 100 -3.82 -14.28 -14.27
CA MET A 100 -4.77 -13.43 -14.99
C MET A 100 -4.48 -13.39 -16.50
N PHE A 101 -3.21 -13.39 -16.89
CA PHE A 101 -2.82 -13.42 -18.30
C PHE A 101 -3.18 -14.75 -18.99
N TRP A 102 -2.94 -15.87 -18.31
CA TRP A 102 -3.17 -17.20 -18.89
C TRP A 102 -4.63 -17.67 -18.81
N ASP A 103 -5.40 -17.23 -17.82
CA ASP A 103 -6.84 -17.55 -17.71
C ASP A 103 -7.70 -16.75 -18.72
N GLU A 104 -7.19 -15.66 -19.29
CA GLU A 104 -7.86 -14.85 -20.31
C GLU A 104 -7.64 -15.35 -21.77
N LEU A 105 -6.83 -16.41 -21.97
CA LEU A 105 -6.53 -17.05 -23.27
C LEU A 105 -7.41 -18.27 -23.58
#